data_AF-A0A972VI54-F1
#
_entry.id   AF-A0A972VI54-F1
#
_cell.length_a   1.000
_cell.length_b   1.000
_cell.length_c   1.000
_cell.angle_alpha   90.00
_cell.angle_beta   90.00
_cell.angle_gamma   90.00
#
_symmetry.space_group_name_H-M   'P 1'
#
loop_
_entity.id
_entity.type
_entity.pdbx_description
1 polymer ?
#
loop_
_entity_poly.entity_id
_entity_poly.type
_entity_poly.pdbx_seq_one_letter_code
_entity_poly.pdbx_strand_id
1 'polypeptide(L)'
;MVLFDLWMYWWHRFLHVIPFLWRFHRMHHSDPTMNVTTALRFHIGELILSSVIRWGIFYVIGMTLGTLLMYETLMMPVIYLQHSNWYFPSRIDRVYRLVFASPWMHWVHHSNYQPETDSNYGTILSCWDRLFGSYRINPRPLSIDYGLPEYREGTWQSLWGLFRTPL
;
A
#
# COMPACT_ATOMS: atom_id res chain seq x y z
N MET A 1 4.11 17.04 -7.26
CA MET A 1 4.66 15.72 -6.84
C MET A 1 4.52 15.53 -5.34
N VAL A 2 5.17 16.33 -4.49
CA VAL A 2 5.06 16.19 -3.02
C VAL A 2 3.62 16.27 -2.50
N LEU A 3 2.84 17.26 -2.95
CA LEU A 3 1.42 17.37 -2.58
C LEU A 3 0.59 16.18 -3.05
N PHE A 4 0.97 15.56 -4.17
CA PHE A 4 0.27 14.40 -4.71
C PHE A 4 0.65 13.13 -3.94
N ASP A 5 1.92 12.98 -3.52
CA ASP A 5 2.35 11.91 -2.62
C ASP A 5 1.68 12.02 -1.24
N LEU A 6 1.52 13.24 -0.72
CA LEU A 6 0.73 13.51 0.48
C LEU A 6 -0.73 13.11 0.31
N TRP A 7 -1.33 13.41 -0.85
CA TRP A 7 -2.68 12.93 -1.16
C TRP A 7 -2.73 11.41 -1.21
N MET A 8 -1.76 10.75 -1.84
CA MET A 8 -1.70 9.29 -1.92
C MET A 8 -1.60 8.65 -0.53
N TYR A 9 -0.82 9.24 0.39
CA TYR A 9 -0.80 8.84 1.80
C TYR A 9 -2.21 8.88 2.43
N TRP A 10 -2.93 9.99 2.26
CA TRP A 10 -4.29 10.13 2.84
C TRP A 10 -5.30 9.20 2.17
N TRP A 11 -5.24 9.05 0.85
CA TRP A 11 -6.05 8.09 0.11
C TRP A 11 -5.86 6.67 0.65
N HIS A 12 -4.61 6.26 0.83
CA HIS A 12 -4.26 4.96 1.39
C HIS A 12 -4.76 4.81 2.84
N ARG A 13 -4.59 5.83 3.68
CA ARG A 13 -5.15 5.82 5.03
C ARG A 13 -6.68 5.73 5.02
N PHE A 14 -7.37 6.44 4.13
CA PHE A 14 -8.82 6.35 3.98
C PHE A 14 -9.29 4.97 3.56
N LEU A 15 -8.54 4.28 2.69
CA LEU A 15 -8.79 2.89 2.33
C LEU A 15 -8.80 1.96 3.55
N HIS A 16 -8.05 2.27 4.60
CA HIS A 16 -8.07 1.49 5.85
C HIS A 16 -9.15 1.92 6.84
N VAL A 17 -9.29 3.24 7.06
CA VAL A 17 -10.13 3.73 8.17
C VAL A 17 -11.61 3.87 7.81
N ILE A 18 -11.97 3.93 6.53
CA ILE A 18 -13.36 4.03 6.09
C ILE A 18 -13.86 2.61 5.77
N PRO A 19 -14.82 2.06 6.54
CA PRO A 19 -15.24 0.66 6.38
C PRO A 19 -15.70 0.30 4.96
N PHE A 20 -16.34 1.23 4.26
CA PHE A 20 -16.75 1.03 2.87
C PHE A 20 -15.56 0.89 1.91
N LEU A 21 -14.51 1.70 2.07
CA LEU A 21 -13.32 1.65 1.22
C LEU A 21 -12.47 0.41 1.55
N TRP A 22 -12.37 0.07 2.84
CA TRP A 22 -11.66 -1.12 3.31
C TRP A 22 -12.18 -2.39 2.68
N ARG A 23 -13.48 -2.48 2.39
CA ARG A 23 -14.02 -3.62 1.64
C ARG A 23 -13.20 -3.86 0.38
N PHE A 24 -13.01 -2.86 -0.46
CA PHE A 24 -12.26 -3.07 -1.70
C PHE A 24 -10.77 -3.29 -1.45
N HIS A 25 -10.19 -2.54 -0.50
CA HIS A 25 -8.76 -2.59 -0.24
C HIS A 25 -8.29 -3.87 0.48
N ARG A 26 -9.15 -4.51 1.27
CA ARG A 26 -8.78 -5.74 1.98
C ARG A 26 -8.45 -6.91 1.06
N MET A 27 -8.87 -6.86 -0.21
CA MET A 27 -8.43 -7.79 -1.26
C MET A 27 -6.92 -7.69 -1.48
N HIS A 28 -6.37 -6.47 -1.50
CA HIS A 28 -4.92 -6.26 -1.53
C HIS A 28 -4.22 -6.91 -0.32
N HIS A 29 -4.76 -6.75 0.88
CA HIS A 29 -4.26 -7.35 2.13
C HIS A 29 -4.60 -8.83 2.32
N SER A 30 -5.36 -9.43 1.39
CA SER A 30 -5.74 -10.84 1.48
C SER A 30 -4.66 -11.79 0.99
N ASP A 31 -3.60 -11.28 0.35
CA ASP A 31 -2.50 -12.09 -0.16
C ASP A 31 -1.74 -12.77 0.98
N PRO A 32 -1.75 -14.11 1.08
CA PRO A 32 -1.00 -14.83 2.10
C PRO A 32 0.51 -14.83 1.82
N THR A 33 0.93 -14.41 0.62
CA THR A 33 2.31 -14.48 0.14
C THR A 33 2.80 -13.13 -0.36
N MET A 34 3.35 -12.31 0.53
CA MET A 34 3.93 -11.02 0.15
C MET A 34 5.04 -11.18 -0.89
N ASN A 35 4.83 -10.65 -2.09
CA ASN A 35 5.82 -10.55 -3.15
C ASN A 35 5.44 -9.45 -4.15
N VAL A 36 6.28 -9.19 -5.17
CA VAL A 36 6.06 -8.07 -6.12
C VAL A 36 4.68 -8.12 -6.79
N THR A 37 4.09 -9.30 -6.98
CA THR A 37 2.74 -9.42 -7.56
C THR A 37 1.63 -8.90 -6.65
N THR A 38 1.85 -8.86 -5.33
CA THR A 38 0.91 -8.25 -4.36
C THR A 38 0.63 -6.79 -4.71
N ALA A 39 1.63 -6.07 -5.25
CA ALA A 39 1.49 -4.70 -5.75
C ALA A 39 0.49 -4.53 -6.90
N LEU A 40 -0.01 -5.62 -7.48
CA LEU A 40 -0.97 -5.62 -8.59
C LEU A 40 -2.33 -6.20 -8.19
N ARG A 41 -2.48 -6.69 -6.94
CA ARG A 41 -3.71 -7.32 -6.44
C ARG A 41 -4.65 -6.26 -5.89
N PHE A 42 -5.54 -5.76 -6.74
CA PHE A 42 -6.58 -4.80 -6.35
C PHE A 42 -7.95 -5.23 -6.86
N HIS A 43 -8.99 -4.85 -6.12
CA HIS A 43 -10.35 -5.00 -6.57
C HIS A 43 -10.67 -3.96 -7.68
N ILE A 44 -11.43 -4.34 -8.72
CA ILE A 44 -11.80 -3.42 -9.83
C ILE A 44 -12.47 -2.13 -9.30
N GLY A 45 -13.37 -2.28 -8.33
CA GLY A 45 -14.04 -1.14 -7.69
C GLY A 45 -13.08 -0.12 -7.07
N GLU A 46 -11.99 -0.59 -6.45
CA GLU A 46 -10.93 0.31 -5.95
C GLU A 46 -10.20 1.00 -7.11
N LEU A 47 -9.87 0.27 -8.18
CA LEU A 47 -9.20 0.83 -9.36
C LEU A 47 -10.03 1.93 -10.04
N ILE A 48 -11.35 1.72 -10.17
CA ILE A 48 -12.27 2.71 -10.75
C ILE A 48 -12.38 3.92 -9.82
N LEU A 49 -12.66 3.69 -8.52
CA LEU A 49 -12.87 4.77 -7.55
C LEU A 49 -11.61 5.62 -7.36
N SER A 50 -10.46 4.97 -7.16
CA SER A 50 -9.17 5.64 -7.04
C SER A 50 -8.85 6.44 -8.31
N SER A 51 -9.12 5.90 -9.51
CA SER A 51 -8.87 6.62 -10.76
C SER A 51 -9.72 7.89 -10.88
N VAL A 52 -11.02 7.82 -10.58
CA VAL A 52 -11.92 8.99 -10.66
C VAL A 52 -11.47 10.09 -9.69
N ILE A 53 -11.23 9.73 -8.43
CA ILE A 53 -10.83 10.72 -7.41
C ILE A 53 -9.43 11.27 -7.72
N ARG A 54 -8.50 10.42 -8.13
CA ARG A 54 -7.13 10.81 -8.50
C ARG A 54 -7.12 11.84 -9.64
N TRP A 55 -7.96 11.67 -10.66
CA TRP A 55 -8.09 12.67 -11.73
C TRP A 55 -8.62 14.01 -11.19
N GLY A 56 -9.61 13.99 -10.31
CA GLY A 56 -10.09 15.20 -9.64
C GLY A 56 -8.98 15.94 -8.89
N ILE A 57 -8.19 15.22 -8.10
CA ILE A 57 -7.06 15.79 -7.33
C ILE A 57 -5.95 16.29 -8.26
N PHE A 58 -5.66 15.56 -9.33
CA PHE A 58 -4.72 15.99 -10.37
C PHE A 58 -5.11 17.37 -10.94
N TYR A 59 -6.39 17.58 -11.26
CA TYR A 59 -6.89 18.87 -11.73
C TYR A 59 -6.83 19.95 -10.64
N VAL A 60 -7.22 19.65 -9.41
CA VAL A 60 -7.22 20.61 -8.28
C VAL A 60 -5.82 21.09 -7.92
N ILE A 61 -4.83 20.19 -7.92
CA ILE A 61 -3.43 20.55 -7.66
C ILE A 61 -2.83 21.33 -8.85
N GLY A 62 -3.48 21.28 -10.03
CA GLY A 62 -2.98 21.92 -11.25
C GLY A 62 -1.75 21.20 -11.81
N MET A 63 -1.69 19.87 -11.68
CA MET A 63 -0.58 19.10 -12.22
C MET A 63 -0.66 19.03 -13.75
N THR A 64 0.51 19.06 -14.40
CA THR A 64 0.58 18.77 -15.84
C THR A 64 0.63 17.26 -16.07
N LEU A 65 0.21 16.81 -17.26
CA LEU A 65 0.33 15.40 -17.63
C LEU A 65 1.78 14.90 -17.53
N GLY A 66 2.76 15.72 -17.92
CA GLY A 66 4.18 15.38 -17.78
C GLY A 66 4.62 15.16 -16.33
N THR A 67 4.13 15.99 -15.39
CA THR A 67 4.41 15.83 -13.97
C THR A 67 3.75 14.56 -13.40
N LEU A 68 2.54 14.23 -13.84
CA LEU A 68 1.87 13.00 -13.45
C LEU A 68 2.62 11.76 -13.95
N LEU A 69 3.03 11.75 -15.23
CA LEU A 69 3.80 10.65 -15.81
C LEU A 69 5.16 10.47 -15.11
N MET A 70 5.84 11.57 -14.79
CA MET A 70 7.08 11.53 -14.01
C MET A 70 6.84 10.95 -12.61
N TYR A 71 5.76 11.36 -11.94
CA TYR A 71 5.39 10.82 -10.64
C TYR A 71 5.13 9.31 -10.69
N GLU A 72 4.29 8.85 -11.61
CA GLU A 72 3.98 7.42 -11.78
C GLU A 72 5.25 6.61 -12.09
N THR A 73 6.13 7.14 -12.95
CA THR A 73 7.41 6.50 -13.30
C THR A 73 8.34 6.33 -12.09
N LEU A 74 8.40 7.32 -11.20
CA LEU A 74 9.20 7.25 -9.98
C LEU A 74 8.54 6.42 -8.89
N MET A 75 7.21 6.39 -8.85
CA MET A 75 6.44 5.65 -7.86
C MET A 75 6.54 4.13 -8.06
N MET A 76 6.42 3.65 -9.31
CA MET A 76 6.34 2.21 -9.60
C MET A 76 7.52 1.39 -9.05
N PRO A 77 8.79 1.80 -9.19
CA PRO A 77 9.91 1.08 -8.58
C PRO A 77 9.81 1.00 -7.05
N VAL A 78 9.34 2.06 -6.39
CA VAL A 78 9.17 2.09 -4.93
C VAL A 78 8.05 1.13 -4.51
N ILE A 79 6.93 1.16 -5.22
CA ILE A 79 5.79 0.25 -4.99
C ILE A 79 6.19 -1.22 -5.22
N TYR A 80 6.95 -1.54 -6.26
CA TYR A 80 7.41 -2.91 -6.47
C TYR A 80 8.41 -3.35 -5.40
N LEU A 81 9.31 -2.46 -5.00
CA LEU A 81 10.29 -2.75 -3.97
C LEU A 81 9.62 -2.98 -2.61
N GLN A 82 8.67 -2.13 -2.20
CA GLN A 82 8.02 -2.25 -0.90
C GLN A 82 7.19 -3.55 -0.76
N HIS A 83 6.61 -4.06 -1.87
CA HIS A 83 5.91 -5.35 -1.89
C HIS A 83 6.82 -6.55 -2.15
N SER A 84 8.10 -6.33 -2.45
CA SER A 84 8.99 -7.45 -2.77
C SER A 84 9.17 -8.37 -1.57
N ASN A 85 9.45 -9.65 -1.85
CA ASN A 85 9.95 -10.60 -0.86
C ASN A 85 11.48 -10.49 -0.66
N TRP A 86 12.10 -9.41 -1.16
CA TRP A 86 13.53 -9.16 -0.99
C TRP A 86 13.80 -8.77 0.46
N TYR A 87 14.62 -9.56 1.15
CA TYR A 87 15.10 -9.19 2.48
C TYR A 87 16.09 -8.02 2.46
N PHE A 88 15.61 -6.84 2.83
CA PHE A 88 16.45 -5.67 3.05
C PHE A 88 17.27 -5.84 4.33
N PRO A 89 18.62 -5.82 4.28
CA PRO A 89 19.44 -5.83 5.49
C PRO A 89 19.05 -4.66 6.41
N SER A 90 18.97 -4.92 7.71
CA SER A 90 18.43 -3.97 8.71
C SER A 90 19.08 -2.58 8.70
N ARG A 91 20.38 -2.50 8.39
CA ARG A 91 21.11 -1.23 8.26
C ARG A 91 20.67 -0.43 7.03
N ILE A 92 20.49 -1.12 5.90
CA ILE A 92 20.04 -0.52 4.64
C ILE A 92 18.60 -0.04 4.80
N ASP A 93 17.72 -0.90 5.32
CA ASP A 93 16.33 -0.54 5.60
C ASP A 93 16.23 0.70 6.49
N ARG A 94 17.05 0.78 7.55
CA ARG A 94 17.07 1.91 8.48
C ARG A 94 17.39 3.25 7.83
N VAL A 95 18.32 3.26 6.88
CA VAL A 95 18.68 4.48 6.14
C VAL A 95 17.64 4.77 5.06
N TYR A 96 17.23 3.75 4.32
CA TYR A 96 16.25 3.88 3.23
C TYR A 96 14.91 4.45 3.73
N ARG A 97 14.42 3.92 4.87
CA ARG A 97 13.15 4.33 5.47
C ARG A 97 13.15 5.71 6.13
N LEU A 98 14.27 6.45 6.07
CA LEU A 98 14.28 7.87 6.44
C LEU A 98 13.63 8.74 5.37
N VAL A 99 13.66 8.29 4.12
CA VAL A 99 13.15 9.04 2.96
C VAL A 99 12.02 8.29 2.29
N PHE A 100 12.22 7.02 1.95
CA PHE A 100 11.29 6.24 1.15
C PHE A 100 10.48 5.24 1.98
N ALA A 101 9.30 4.83 1.50
CA ALA A 101 8.56 3.70 2.06
C ALA A 101 9.35 2.40 1.78
N SER A 102 9.77 1.71 2.84
CA SER A 102 10.65 0.55 2.73
C SER A 102 9.89 -0.78 2.72
N PRO A 103 10.52 -1.89 2.26
CA PRO A 103 9.91 -3.21 2.36
C PRO A 103 9.50 -3.55 3.80
N TRP A 104 10.33 -3.26 4.80
CA TRP A 104 9.99 -3.57 6.19
C TRP A 104 8.79 -2.76 6.70
N MET A 105 8.66 -1.50 6.28
CA MET A 105 7.48 -0.70 6.62
C MET A 105 6.22 -1.32 6.03
N HIS A 106 6.29 -1.72 4.76
CA HIS A 106 5.13 -2.23 4.03
C HIS A 106 4.75 -3.66 4.41
N TRP A 107 5.72 -4.48 4.80
CA TRP A 107 5.47 -5.80 5.37
C TRP A 107 4.70 -5.70 6.69
N VAL A 108 5.06 -4.75 7.56
CA VAL A 108 4.29 -4.47 8.79
C VAL A 108 2.86 -4.05 8.43
N HIS A 109 2.70 -3.18 7.45
CA HIS A 109 1.38 -2.76 6.96
C HIS A 109 0.54 -3.92 6.36
N HIS A 110 1.18 -4.95 5.82
CA HIS A 110 0.49 -6.15 5.32
C HIS A 110 0.36 -7.28 6.34
N SER A 111 0.81 -7.06 7.57
CA SER A 111 0.58 -7.98 8.68
C SER A 111 -0.91 -8.25 8.85
N ASN A 112 -1.26 -9.47 9.24
CA ASN A 112 -2.62 -9.83 9.62
C ASN A 112 -3.01 -9.31 11.02
N TYR A 113 -2.08 -8.70 11.76
CA TYR A 113 -2.34 -8.08 13.05
C TYR A 113 -2.79 -6.63 12.87
N GLN A 114 -4.08 -6.36 13.11
CA GLN A 114 -4.72 -5.08 12.77
C GLN A 114 -3.94 -3.82 13.18
N PRO A 115 -3.32 -3.72 14.38
CA PRO A 115 -2.50 -2.54 14.72
C PRO A 115 -1.28 -2.37 13.80
N GLU A 116 -0.67 -3.44 13.32
CA GLU A 116 0.37 -3.38 12.29
C GLU A 116 -0.24 -3.06 10.91
N THR A 117 -1.39 -3.66 10.58
CA THR A 117 -2.11 -3.37 9.32
C THR A 117 -2.43 -1.88 9.16
N ASP A 118 -2.92 -1.26 10.24
CA ASP A 118 -3.31 0.15 10.27
C ASP A 118 -2.12 1.07 10.60
N SER A 119 -1.05 0.90 9.84
CA SER A 119 0.19 1.68 9.97
C SER A 119 0.91 1.79 8.62
N ASN A 120 1.91 2.67 8.51
CA ASN A 120 2.80 2.80 7.35
C ASN A 120 2.10 2.98 5.98
N TYR A 121 1.26 4.01 5.84
CA TYR A 121 0.50 4.29 4.61
C TYR A 121 1.29 5.01 3.52
N GLY A 122 2.55 5.39 3.77
CA GLY A 122 3.41 6.09 2.81
C GLY A 122 3.55 5.34 1.47
N THR A 123 3.47 6.08 0.36
CA THR A 123 3.54 5.53 -1.00
C THR A 123 4.95 5.66 -1.57
N ILE A 124 5.46 6.88 -1.74
CA ILE A 124 6.87 7.13 -2.06
C ILE A 124 7.60 7.53 -0.79
N LEU A 125 7.15 8.60 -0.12
CA LEU A 125 7.84 9.15 1.04
C LEU A 125 7.32 8.55 2.35
N SER A 126 8.23 8.18 3.25
CA SER A 126 7.91 7.64 4.57
C SER A 126 7.78 8.70 5.66
N CYS A 127 8.00 9.98 5.34
CA CYS A 127 7.90 11.06 6.31
C CYS A 127 6.46 11.29 6.77
N TRP A 128 5.46 11.03 5.92
CA TRP A 128 4.05 11.19 6.24
C TRP A 128 3.60 10.32 7.40
N ASP A 129 4.10 9.08 7.48
CA ASP A 129 3.79 8.19 8.59
C ASP A 129 4.24 8.72 9.94
N ARG A 130 5.38 9.41 9.97
CA ARG A 130 5.89 10.05 11.19
C ARG A 130 5.11 11.31 11.51
N LEU A 131 4.80 12.11 10.47
CA LEU A 131 4.08 13.36 10.62
C LEU A 131 2.64 13.15 11.13
N PHE A 132 1.97 12.10 10.67
CA PHE A 132 0.57 11.83 10.97
C PHE A 132 0.36 10.63 11.92
N GLY A 133 1.43 10.16 12.56
CA GLY A 133 1.37 9.20 13.67
C GLY A 133 1.00 7.77 13.29
N SER A 134 1.26 7.34 12.05
CA SER A 134 1.05 5.95 11.59
C SER A 134 2.34 5.14 11.46
N TYR A 135 3.51 5.68 11.82
CA TYR A 135 4.78 4.97 11.70
C TYR A 135 4.90 3.80 12.70
N ARG A 136 5.14 2.59 12.20
CA ARG A 136 5.34 1.38 13.02
C ARG A 136 6.41 0.48 12.41
N ILE A 137 7.18 -0.22 13.25
CA ILE A 137 8.19 -1.19 12.80
C ILE A 137 8.07 -2.45 13.66
N ASN A 138 8.20 -3.62 13.02
CA ASN A 138 8.37 -4.89 13.70
C ASN A 138 9.86 -5.30 13.66
N PRO A 139 10.50 -5.59 14.81
CA PRO A 139 11.91 -5.97 14.86
C PRO A 139 12.18 -7.37 14.27
N ARG A 140 11.14 -8.16 13.99
CA ARG A 140 11.19 -9.50 13.41
C ARG A 140 10.38 -9.54 12.10
N PRO A 141 10.84 -8.87 11.04
CA PRO A 141 10.08 -8.74 9.79
C PRO A 141 9.79 -10.08 9.10
N LEU A 142 10.64 -11.09 9.31
CA LEU A 142 10.48 -12.42 8.73
C LEU A 142 9.45 -13.31 9.46
N SER A 143 8.95 -12.88 10.62
CA SER A 143 7.91 -13.60 11.36
C SER A 143 6.52 -12.97 11.19
N ILE A 144 6.35 -12.06 10.22
CA ILE A 144 5.06 -11.45 9.95
C ILE A 144 4.21 -12.45 9.19
N ASP A 145 3.00 -12.70 9.70
CA ASP A 145 1.99 -13.48 9.02
C ASP A 145 1.14 -12.55 8.13
N TYR A 146 1.11 -12.83 6.83
CA TYR A 146 0.35 -12.05 5.85
C TYR A 146 -1.02 -12.66 5.55
N GLY A 147 -1.88 -11.90 4.90
CA GLY A 147 -3.18 -12.39 4.44
C GLY A 147 -4.21 -12.46 5.56
N LEU A 148 -5.36 -11.84 5.30
CA LEU A 148 -6.50 -11.86 6.20
C LEU A 148 -7.03 -13.28 6.41
N PRO A 149 -7.18 -13.75 7.68
CA PRO A 149 -7.57 -15.13 7.98
C PRO A 149 -8.82 -15.62 7.22
N GLU A 150 -9.79 -14.73 6.99
CA GLU A 150 -11.05 -15.09 6.31
C GLU A 150 -10.90 -15.36 4.81
N TYR A 151 -9.77 -14.97 4.20
CA TYR A 151 -9.55 -15.06 2.75
C TYR A 151 -8.33 -15.90 2.35
N ARG A 152 -7.72 -16.63 3.28
CA ARG A 152 -6.52 -17.43 2.98
C ARG A 152 -6.77 -18.63 2.07
N GLU A 153 -8.02 -19.09 1.96
CA GLU A 153 -8.38 -20.23 1.12
C GLU A 153 -8.15 -19.96 -0.37
N GLY A 154 -7.75 -20.99 -1.12
CA GLY A 154 -7.38 -20.86 -2.54
C GLY A 154 -8.50 -20.32 -3.45
N THR A 155 -9.76 -20.46 -3.04
CA THR A 155 -10.93 -19.89 -3.74
C THR A 155 -10.84 -18.37 -3.84
N TRP A 156 -10.48 -17.70 -2.74
CA TRP A 156 -10.33 -16.24 -2.66
C TRP A 156 -9.07 -15.73 -3.35
N GLN A 157 -8.07 -16.60 -3.52
CA GLN A 157 -6.81 -16.27 -4.19
C GLN A 157 -6.86 -16.45 -5.71
N SER A 158 -7.95 -17.01 -6.24
CA SER A 158 -8.23 -17.11 -7.68
C SER A 158 -8.67 -15.78 -8.27
N LEU A 159 -8.50 -15.57 -9.60
CA LEU A 159 -8.99 -14.37 -10.29
C LEU A 159 -10.47 -14.07 -10.01
N TRP A 160 -11.29 -15.13 -9.92
CA TRP A 160 -12.70 -15.00 -9.60
C TRP A 160 -12.96 -14.63 -8.14
N GLY A 161 -12.13 -15.14 -7.23
CA GLY A 161 -12.08 -14.69 -5.84
C GLY A 161 -11.76 -13.21 -5.73
N LEU A 162 -10.76 -12.72 -6.50
CA LEU A 162 -10.39 -11.30 -6.52
C LEU A 162 -11.57 -10.37 -6.88
N PHE A 163 -12.44 -10.79 -7.81
CA PHE A 163 -13.61 -10.02 -8.21
C PHE A 163 -14.78 -10.08 -7.22
N ARG A 164 -14.79 -11.06 -6.31
CA ARG A 164 -15.87 -11.25 -5.34
C ARG A 164 -15.53 -10.69 -3.96
N THR A 165 -14.27 -10.47 -3.65
CA THR A 165 -13.86 -9.92 -2.34
C THR A 165 -14.19 -8.42 -2.25
N PRO A 166 -15.00 -7.95 -1.28
CA PRO A 166 -15.84 -8.66 -0.34
C PRO A 166 -17.28 -8.16 -0.52
N LEU A 167 -17.93 -8.69 -1.55
CA LEU A 167 -19.37 -8.84 -1.57
C LEU A 167 -19.75 -10.00 -0.66
#